data_AF-A0A954F0N5-F1
#
_entry.id   AF-A0A954F0N5-F1
#
_cell.length_a   1.000
_cell.length_b   1.000
_cell.length_c   1.000
_cell.angle_alpha   90.00
_cell.angle_beta   90.00
_cell.angle_gamma   90.00
#
_symmetry.space_group_name_H-M   'P 1'
#
loop_
_entity.id
_entity.type
_entity.pdbx_description
1 polymer ?
#
loop_
_entity_poly.entity_id
_entity_poly.type
_entity_poly.pdbx_seq_one_letter_code
_entity_poly.pdbx_strand_id
1 'polypeptide(L)'
;MVDNLPVRTKVHDGLTIEGYSRAAVQSYWRFPELKIGFDMGGSPWSFMGTQTFFISHAHLDHMAALPAYVARRRMMKMDPPTVYVPDKVAESVMKMLRSWQKLDRG
;
A
#
# COMPACT_ATOMS: atom_id res chain seq x y z
N MET A 1 10.56 0.89 22.02
CA MET A 1 10.14 1.46 20.72
C MET A 1 9.49 0.31 19.97
N VAL A 2 8.23 0.42 19.54
CA VAL A 2 7.60 -0.68 18.80
C VAL A 2 8.16 -0.64 17.39
N ASP A 3 8.81 -1.73 16.97
CA ASP A 3 9.29 -1.83 15.59
C ASP A 3 8.10 -1.74 14.64
N ASN A 4 8.25 -0.91 13.61
CA ASN A 4 7.27 -0.84 12.54
C ASN A 4 7.30 -2.14 11.71
N LEU A 5 6.49 -2.21 10.65
CA LEU A 5 6.53 -3.30 9.69
C LEU A 5 7.95 -3.54 9.13
N PRO A 6 8.33 -4.82 8.90
CA PRO A 6 9.67 -5.17 8.41
C PRO A 6 9.92 -4.57 7.03
N VAL A 7 11.14 -4.06 6.81
CA VAL A 7 11.57 -3.55 5.51
C VAL A 7 12.98 -4.05 5.24
N ARG A 8 13.19 -4.58 4.04
CA ARG A 8 14.51 -4.88 3.48
C ARG A 8 14.80 -3.84 2.40
N THR A 9 16.07 -3.46 2.30
CA THR A 9 16.55 -2.48 1.31
C THR A 9 17.60 -3.13 0.42
N LYS A 10 17.51 -2.88 -0.88
CA LYS A 10 18.53 -3.21 -1.88
C LYS A 10 18.70 -2.03 -2.83
N VAL A 11 19.93 -1.79 -3.28
CA VAL A 11 20.22 -0.77 -4.31
C VAL A 11 20.67 -1.48 -5.59
N HIS A 12 20.14 -1.05 -6.73
CA HIS A 12 20.53 -1.54 -8.05
C HIS A 12 20.46 -0.41 -9.06
N ASP A 13 21.57 -0.14 -9.77
CA ASP A 13 21.67 0.88 -10.82
C ASP A 13 21.12 2.25 -10.41
N GLY A 14 21.42 2.67 -9.19
CA GLY A 14 21.00 3.96 -8.63
C GLY A 14 19.54 4.01 -8.16
N LEU A 15 18.80 2.90 -8.22
CA LEU A 15 17.45 2.78 -7.68
C LEU A 15 17.45 2.05 -6.34
N THR A 16 16.75 2.63 -5.37
CA THR A 16 16.50 1.97 -4.08
C THR A 16 15.24 1.12 -4.18
N ILE A 17 15.34 -0.13 -3.75
CA ILE A 17 14.25 -1.12 -3.70
C ILE A 17 14.01 -1.45 -2.24
N GLU A 18 12.84 -1.06 -1.73
CA GLU A 18 12.47 -1.27 -0.33
C GLU A 18 11.20 -2.09 -0.22
N GLY A 19 11.17 -3.05 0.70
CA GLY A 19 9.96 -3.81 0.94
C GLY A 19 10.17 -5.09 1.72
N TYR A 20 9.09 -5.85 1.82
CA TYR A 20 9.09 -7.14 2.48
C TYR A 20 8.05 -8.04 1.83
N SER A 21 8.35 -9.33 1.81
CA SER A 21 7.41 -10.35 1.37
C SER A 21 7.56 -11.59 2.23
N ARG A 22 6.42 -12.08 2.73
CA ARG A 22 6.26 -13.38 3.36
C ARG A 22 4.93 -13.94 2.92
N ALA A 23 4.96 -15.10 2.28
CA ALA A 23 3.79 -15.78 1.73
C ALA A 23 2.67 -15.89 2.78
N ALA A 24 1.44 -15.57 2.36
CA ALA A 24 0.24 -15.61 3.19
C ALA A 24 0.24 -14.66 4.40
N VAL A 25 1.22 -13.75 4.50
CA VAL A 25 1.30 -12.75 5.58
C VAL A 25 1.19 -11.35 5.01
N GLN A 26 2.16 -10.93 4.18
CA GLN A 26 2.18 -9.61 3.57
C GLN A 26 3.25 -9.52 2.48
N SER A 27 2.94 -8.80 1.42
CA SER A 27 3.86 -8.37 0.36
C SER A 27 3.64 -6.89 0.05
N TYR A 28 4.73 -6.12 0.04
CA TYR A 28 4.76 -4.72 -0.39
C TYR A 28 6.19 -4.32 -0.73
N TRP A 29 6.35 -3.59 -1.82
CA TRP A 29 7.63 -3.06 -2.28
C TRP A 29 7.47 -1.65 -2.84
N ARG A 30 8.54 -0.87 -2.87
CA ARG A 30 8.57 0.45 -3.51
C ARG A 30 9.92 0.78 -4.11
N PHE A 31 9.87 1.74 -5.02
CA PHE A 31 11.02 2.48 -5.54
C PHE A 31 10.82 3.95 -5.15
N PRO A 32 11.46 4.44 -4.07
CA PRO A 32 11.25 5.78 -3.55
C PRO A 32 11.50 6.88 -4.59
N GLU A 33 12.55 6.75 -5.40
CA GLU A 33 12.97 7.72 -6.42
C GLU A 33 11.90 7.90 -7.51
N LEU A 34 11.20 6.82 -7.83
CA LEU A 34 10.14 6.80 -8.83
C LEU A 34 8.75 7.09 -8.24
N LYS A 35 8.64 7.15 -6.90
CA LYS A 35 7.37 7.28 -6.16
C LYS A 35 6.33 6.21 -6.53
N ILE A 36 6.80 5.02 -6.92
CA ILE A 36 5.95 3.87 -7.23
C ILE A 36 6.08 2.78 -6.18
N GLY A 37 5.00 2.05 -5.94
CA GLY A 37 4.95 0.88 -5.09
C GLY A 37 4.20 -0.28 -5.73
N PHE A 38 4.47 -1.48 -5.24
CA PHE A 38 3.86 -2.73 -5.68
C PHE A 38 3.29 -3.46 -4.47
N ASP A 39 2.03 -3.87 -4.60
CA ASP A 39 1.22 -4.47 -3.54
C ASP A 39 1.13 -3.63 -2.25
N MET A 40 0.23 -4.05 -1.38
CA MET A 40 -0.12 -3.34 -0.15
C MET A 40 -0.69 -4.29 0.90
N GLY A 41 -0.06 -5.45 1.08
CA GLY A 41 -0.37 -6.34 2.21
C GLY A 41 -0.09 -5.70 3.57
N GLY A 42 0.86 -4.77 3.58
CA GLY A 42 1.22 -3.90 4.70
C GLY A 42 1.48 -2.48 4.20
N SER A 43 1.49 -1.51 5.12
CA SER A 43 1.76 -0.10 4.79
C SER A 43 2.70 0.51 5.84
N PRO A 44 4.02 0.33 5.69
CA PRO A 44 5.01 0.91 6.61
C PRO A 44 4.92 2.44 6.62
N TRP A 45 5.17 3.07 7.76
CA TRP A 45 5.22 4.54 7.87
C TRP A 45 6.16 5.22 6.87
N SER A 46 7.32 4.62 6.59
CA SER A 46 8.26 5.15 5.59
C SER A 46 7.65 5.24 4.19
N PHE A 47 6.61 4.45 3.89
CA PHE A 47 5.98 4.36 2.57
C PHE A 47 4.91 5.44 2.33
N MET A 48 4.57 6.27 3.33
CA MET A 48 3.53 7.30 3.17
C MET A 48 3.84 8.31 2.05
N GLY A 49 5.11 8.56 1.74
CA GLY A 49 5.52 9.45 0.64
C GLY A 49 5.29 8.88 -0.78
N THR A 50 5.13 7.56 -0.92
CA THR A 50 4.88 6.91 -2.22
C THR A 50 3.45 7.22 -2.66
N GLN A 51 3.25 7.73 -3.88
CA GLN A 51 1.94 8.21 -4.32
C GLN A 51 1.18 7.19 -5.16
N THR A 52 1.91 6.44 -5.99
CA THR A 52 1.32 5.52 -6.96
C THR A 52 1.61 4.08 -6.57
N PHE A 53 0.58 3.24 -6.50
CA PHE A 53 0.73 1.82 -6.22
C PHE A 53 0.08 0.95 -7.29
N PHE A 54 0.69 -0.19 -7.57
CA PHE A 54 0.18 -1.23 -8.44
C PHE A 54 -0.06 -2.49 -7.61
N ILE A 55 -1.31 -2.89 -7.44
CA ILE A 55 -1.67 -4.12 -6.72
C ILE A 55 -1.77 -5.24 -7.75
N SER A 56 -1.03 -6.33 -7.53
CA SER A 56 -0.98 -7.46 -8.47
C SER A 56 -2.29 -8.26 -8.52
N HIS A 57 -2.91 -8.50 -7.36
CA HIS A 57 -4.17 -9.21 -7.21
C HIS A 57 -4.79 -8.98 -5.83
N ALA A 58 -6.04 -9.43 -5.61
CA ALA A 58 -6.84 -9.08 -4.44
C ALA A 58 -6.75 -10.06 -3.26
N HIS A 59 -5.71 -10.91 -3.18
CA HIS A 59 -5.48 -11.68 -1.96
C HIS A 59 -5.08 -10.74 -0.81
N LEU A 60 -5.42 -11.13 0.43
CA LEU A 60 -5.27 -10.28 1.60
C LEU A 60 -3.83 -9.83 1.82
N ASP A 61 -2.87 -10.74 1.66
CA ASP A 61 -1.44 -10.45 1.81
C ASP A 61 -0.89 -9.51 0.72
N HIS A 62 -1.69 -9.09 -0.25
CA HIS A 62 -1.32 -8.10 -1.27
C HIS A 62 -2.13 -6.79 -1.20
N MET A 63 -3.18 -6.70 -0.37
CA MET A 63 -4.09 -5.54 -0.39
C MET A 63 -4.65 -5.11 0.98
N ALA A 64 -4.50 -5.91 2.03
CA ALA A 64 -5.18 -5.70 3.30
C ALA A 64 -4.95 -4.30 3.93
N ALA A 65 -3.80 -3.67 3.67
CA ALA A 65 -3.49 -2.37 4.24
C ALA A 65 -4.07 -1.17 3.45
N LEU A 66 -4.73 -1.41 2.31
CA LEU A 66 -5.24 -0.35 1.44
C LEU A 66 -6.18 0.65 2.13
N PRO A 67 -7.21 0.23 2.89
CA PRO A 67 -8.09 1.19 3.58
C PRO A 67 -7.33 2.05 4.59
N ALA A 68 -6.44 1.44 5.38
CA ALA A 68 -5.64 2.14 6.37
C ALA A 68 -4.67 3.13 5.72
N TYR A 69 -4.03 2.74 4.61
CA TYR A 69 -3.14 3.61 3.85
C TYR A 69 -3.86 4.87 3.34
N VAL A 70 -5.03 4.71 2.70
CA VAL A 70 -5.84 5.83 2.19
C VAL A 70 -6.29 6.74 3.33
N ALA A 71 -6.78 6.16 4.43
CA ALA A 71 -7.22 6.93 5.60
C ALA A 71 -6.08 7.71 6.26
N ARG A 72 -4.90 7.10 6.41
CA ARG A 72 -3.72 7.77 6.99
C ARG A 72 -3.25 8.95 6.14
N ARG A 73 -3.17 8.80 4.82
CA ARG A 73 -2.81 9.90 3.92
C ARG A 73 -3.77 11.08 4.08
N ARG A 74 -5.07 10.82 4.17
CA ARG A 74 -6.08 11.85 4.42
C ARG A 74 -5.86 12.55 5.77
N MET A 75 -5.62 11.79 6.84
CA MET A 75 -5.34 12.34 8.17
C MET A 75 -4.10 13.24 8.17
N MET A 76 -3.07 12.86 7.42
CA MET A 76 -1.83 13.63 7.23
C MET A 76 -1.96 14.77 6.23
N LYS A 77 -3.16 15.05 5.70
CA LYS A 77 -3.43 16.09 4.69
C LYS A 77 -2.58 15.95 3.42
N MET A 78 -2.27 14.71 3.04
CA MET A 78 -1.56 14.39 1.81
C MET A 78 -2.53 14.26 0.64
N ASP A 79 -2.04 14.43 -0.58
CA ASP A 79 -2.82 14.19 -1.79
C ASP A 79 -3.35 12.74 -1.84
N PRO A 80 -4.55 12.52 -2.40
CA PRO A 80 -5.07 11.18 -2.64
C PRO A 80 -4.08 10.33 -3.45
N PRO A 81 -3.87 9.05 -3.09
CA PRO A 81 -2.98 8.18 -3.84
C PRO A 81 -3.65 7.71 -5.14
N THR A 82 -2.83 7.33 -6.12
CA THR A 82 -3.28 6.59 -7.30
C THR A 82 -3.02 5.10 -7.06
N VAL A 83 -4.04 4.27 -7.12
CA VAL A 83 -3.91 2.82 -6.92
C VAL A 83 -4.47 2.08 -8.12
N TYR A 84 -3.59 1.42 -8.86
CA TYR A 84 -3.95 0.53 -9.96
C TYR A 84 -4.20 -0.88 -9.43
N VAL A 85 -5.29 -1.49 -9.89
CA VAL A 85 -5.69 -2.86 -9.55
C VAL A 85 -6.15 -3.57 -10.83
N PRO A 86 -6.19 -4.92 -10.87
CA PRO A 86 -6.77 -5.63 -12.00
C PRO A 86 -8.24 -5.25 -12.22
N ASP A 87 -8.65 -5.06 -13.47
CA ASP A 87 -9.99 -4.62 -13.83
C ASP A 87 -11.09 -5.45 -13.16
N LYS A 88 -10.93 -6.78 -13.18
CA LYS A 88 -11.83 -7.76 -12.56
C LYS A 88 -12.11 -7.55 -11.06
N VAL A 89 -11.26 -6.81 -10.34
CA VAL A 89 -11.45 -6.52 -8.90
C VAL A 89 -11.74 -5.05 -8.60
N ALA A 90 -11.65 -4.15 -9.58
CA ALA A 90 -11.75 -2.71 -9.36
C ALA A 90 -13.06 -2.30 -8.66
N GLU A 91 -14.19 -2.84 -9.11
CA GLU A 91 -15.49 -2.56 -8.50
C GLU A 91 -15.56 -3.05 -7.04
N SER A 92 -15.08 -4.27 -6.77
CA SER A 92 -15.06 -4.86 -5.43
C SER A 92 -14.16 -4.07 -4.47
N VAL A 93 -13.01 -3.58 -4.94
CA VAL A 93 -12.10 -2.73 -4.16
C VAL A 93 -12.78 -1.41 -3.79
N MET A 94 -13.46 -0.77 -4.75
CA MET A 94 -14.20 0.47 -4.48
C MET A 94 -15.36 0.26 -3.49
N LYS A 95 -16.10 -0.86 -3.61
CA LYS A 95 -17.13 -1.24 -2.63
C LYS A 95 -16.54 -1.43 -1.24
N MET A 96 -15.42 -2.15 -1.11
CA MET A 96 -14.71 -2.36 0.15
C MET A 96 -14.29 -1.02 0.79
N LEU A 97 -13.68 -0.12 0.03
CA LEU A 97 -13.26 1.20 0.53
C LEU A 97 -14.45 2.04 1.02
N ARG A 98 -15.57 2.03 0.28
CA ARG A 98 -16.81 2.71 0.70
C ARG A 98 -17.41 2.08 1.96
N SER A 99 -17.38 0.76 2.08
CA SER A 99 -17.82 0.07 3.30
C SER A 99 -16.96 0.48 4.50
N TRP A 100 -15.63 0.53 4.33
CA TRP A 100 -14.72 0.97 5.39
C TRP A 100 -14.94 2.42 5.78
N GLN A 101 -15.17 3.30 4.80
CA GLN A 101 -15.46 4.72 5.04
C GLN A 101 -16.69 4.91 5.94
N LYS A 102 -17.73 4.09 5.78
CA LYS A 102 -18.91 4.12 6.66
C LYS A 102 -18.58 3.67 8.09
N LEU A 103 -17.73 2.66 8.24
CA LEU A 103 -17.30 2.18 9.56
C LEU A 103 -16.42 3.20 10.30
N ASP A 104 -15.50 3.85 9.58
CA ASP A 104 -14.55 4.80 10.15
C ASP A 104 -15.20 6.11 10.63
N ARG A 105 -16.37 6.46 10.07
CA ARG A 105 -16.98 7.79 10.32
C ARG A 105 -18.45 7.82 10.71
N GLY A 106 -19.23 6.75 10.50
CA GLY A 106 -20.69 6.85 10.52
C GLY A 106 -21.19 7.72 9.37
#